data_AF-A0A958I163-F1
#
_entry.id   AF-A0A958I163-F1
#
_cell.length_a   1.000
_cell.length_b   1.000
_cell.length_c   1.000
_cell.angle_alpha   90.00
_cell.angle_beta   90.00
_cell.angle_gamma   90.00
#
_symmetry.space_group_name_H-M   'P 1'
#
loop_
_entity.id
_entity.type
_entity.pdbx_description
1 polymer ?
#
loop_
_entity_poly.entity_id
_entity_poly.type
_entity_poly.pdbx_seq_one_letter_code
_entity_poly.pdbx_strand_id
1 'polypeptide(L)'
;LLPFIPYIRESRRVKGVVRLTSNHIELPYNFSYFRDGIAVGDYPLDHHHKQHPHNIFEEFPQIPAFNVPFGCLVPAEMDGLLVAEKSISVTHIVNGCTRLQPVVMQIGQAAGAAAAICVQQNIQPKNVNIRELQQTLLDAGCWLMPFAEISPNEKSFQAIQRIGLCGWMTGFPLPSGWENQLRFDPEKPVSLADAAETLSKIIDRFRLTQLSIELKSPHFSLSRGMIAQIVWEFLGQTPVRLQNAIFDDVPEKHRFFPAIQFLFERGFGVNWVQPPLFAPDKPVSREEFAMILDTVFQPFAIPIGQQSHSFNKGRS
;
A
#
# COMPACT_ATOMS: atom_id res chain seq x y z
N LEU A 1 40.04 -15.17 -13.91
CA LEU A 1 39.57 -14.24 -14.96
C LEU A 1 38.92 -13.06 -14.26
N LEU A 2 39.41 -11.84 -14.49
CA LEU A 2 38.72 -10.62 -14.04
C LEU A 2 37.55 -10.33 -14.99
N PRO A 3 36.47 -9.68 -14.51
CA PRO A 3 35.34 -9.33 -15.37
C PRO A 3 35.78 -8.33 -16.47
N PHE A 4 35.19 -8.46 -17.65
CA PHE A 4 35.50 -7.63 -18.83
C PHE A 4 35.11 -6.16 -18.64
N ILE A 5 34.15 -5.90 -17.74
CA ILE A 5 33.68 -4.56 -17.36
C ILE A 5 33.63 -4.51 -15.82
N PRO A 6 34.16 -3.44 -15.19
CA PRO A 6 34.06 -3.29 -13.74
C PRO A 6 32.61 -3.09 -13.31
N TYR A 7 32.21 -3.73 -12.21
CA TYR A 7 30.94 -3.42 -11.56
C TYR A 7 31.03 -2.06 -10.86
N ILE A 8 30.47 -1.03 -11.50
CA ILE A 8 30.40 0.32 -10.94
C ILE A 8 29.30 0.34 -9.86
N ARG A 9 29.72 0.46 -8.60
CA ARG A 9 28.82 0.50 -7.41
C ARG A 9 28.06 1.82 -7.30
N GLU A 10 28.69 2.92 -7.68
CA GLU A 10 28.16 4.28 -7.57
C GLU A 10 28.53 5.11 -8.80
N SER A 11 27.61 5.96 -9.25
CA SER A 11 27.82 6.88 -10.37
C SER A 11 27.06 8.19 -10.14
N ARG A 12 27.00 9.04 -11.17
CA ARG A 12 26.16 10.24 -11.17
C ARG A 12 24.69 9.85 -10.97
N ARG A 13 24.00 10.62 -10.14
CA ARG A 13 22.56 10.49 -9.88
C ARG A 13 21.83 11.72 -10.40
N VAL A 14 20.64 11.51 -10.94
CA VAL A 14 19.78 12.58 -11.43
C VAL A 14 19.21 13.39 -10.26
N LYS A 15 18.96 14.68 -10.50
CA LYS A 15 18.05 15.48 -9.67
C LYS A 15 16.64 15.24 -10.19
N GLY A 16 15.92 14.35 -9.52
CA GLY A 16 14.55 13.99 -9.87
C GLY A 16 13.53 14.94 -9.24
N VAL A 17 12.28 14.80 -9.65
CA VAL A 17 11.13 15.50 -9.04
C VAL A 17 11.02 15.17 -7.55
N VAL A 18 11.36 13.94 -7.16
CA VAL A 18 11.48 13.50 -5.77
C VAL A 18 12.90 13.02 -5.51
N ARG A 19 13.45 13.36 -4.34
CA ARG A 19 14.73 12.83 -3.85
C ARG A 19 14.48 11.99 -2.59
N LEU A 20 14.70 10.67 -2.68
CA LEU A 20 14.53 9.77 -1.53
C LEU A 20 15.71 9.90 -0.56
N THR A 21 15.42 10.00 0.74
CA THR A 21 16.41 10.21 1.82
C THR A 21 16.23 9.15 2.92
N SER A 22 17.18 9.05 3.85
CA SER A 22 17.10 8.11 4.98
C SER A 22 15.85 8.35 5.83
N ASN A 23 15.50 9.62 6.08
CA ASN A 23 14.30 9.97 6.86
C ASN A 23 13.01 9.39 6.25
N HIS A 24 12.92 9.38 4.91
CA HIS A 24 11.75 8.87 4.21
C HIS A 24 11.59 7.35 4.31
N ILE A 25 12.71 6.62 4.42
CA ILE A 25 12.68 5.14 4.52
C ILE A 25 12.67 4.66 5.97
N GLU A 26 13.21 5.44 6.92
CA GLU A 26 13.18 5.16 8.36
C GLU A 26 11.77 5.36 8.93
N LEU A 27 11.08 6.43 8.52
CA LEU A 27 9.75 6.80 9.01
C LEU A 27 8.75 6.91 7.85
N PRO A 28 8.46 5.81 7.13
CA PRO A 28 7.73 5.86 5.86
C PRO A 28 6.36 6.53 5.98
N TYR A 29 5.64 6.31 7.08
CA TYR A 29 4.30 6.86 7.30
C TYR A 29 4.28 8.31 7.79
N ASN A 30 5.43 8.90 8.16
CA ASN A 30 5.52 10.34 8.41
C ASN A 30 5.58 11.15 7.10
N PHE A 31 5.81 10.47 5.98
CA PHE A 31 5.85 11.05 4.64
C PHE A 31 4.79 10.36 3.76
N SER A 32 4.46 10.95 2.62
CA SER A 32 3.48 10.38 1.69
C SER A 32 4.11 9.68 0.48
N TYR A 33 5.44 9.54 0.43
CA TYR A 33 6.14 8.94 -0.72
C TYR A 33 5.81 7.46 -0.95
N PHE A 34 5.33 6.76 0.07
CA PHE A 34 4.83 5.39 -0.10
C PHE A 34 3.64 5.35 -1.07
N ARG A 35 2.85 6.43 -1.16
CA ARG A 35 1.70 6.50 -2.06
C ARG A 35 2.09 6.48 -3.53
N ASP A 36 3.31 6.93 -3.85
CA ASP A 36 3.88 6.98 -5.21
C ASP A 36 4.82 5.79 -5.49
N GLY A 37 4.82 4.75 -4.64
CA GLY A 37 5.73 3.61 -4.75
C GLY A 37 5.58 2.82 -6.04
N ILE A 38 6.72 2.48 -6.66
CA ILE A 38 6.81 1.68 -7.89
C ILE A 38 7.76 0.47 -7.79
N ALA A 39 8.49 0.35 -6.69
CA ALA A 39 9.42 -0.73 -6.41
C ALA A 39 9.62 -0.84 -4.90
N VAL A 40 10.01 -2.01 -4.42
CA VAL A 40 10.26 -2.26 -2.99
C VAL A 40 11.67 -2.80 -2.73
N GLY A 41 12.18 -2.55 -1.53
CA GLY A 41 13.42 -3.12 -1.02
C GLY A 41 13.35 -3.40 0.48
N ASP A 42 14.11 -4.38 0.93
CA ASP A 42 14.15 -4.89 2.32
C ASP A 42 15.56 -4.82 2.92
N TYR A 43 16.55 -4.45 2.12
CA TYR A 43 17.95 -4.45 2.54
C TYR A 43 18.29 -3.26 3.44
N PRO A 44 19.09 -3.45 4.50
CA PRO A 44 19.51 -2.36 5.37
C PRO A 44 20.41 -1.33 4.65
N LEU A 45 20.63 -0.19 5.30
CA LEU A 45 21.60 0.80 4.86
C LEU A 45 23.02 0.22 4.97
N ASP A 46 23.61 -0.19 3.84
CA ASP A 46 24.93 -0.82 3.77
C ASP A 46 25.96 0.07 3.05
N HIS A 47 26.82 0.70 3.86
CA HIS A 47 27.99 1.47 3.41
C HIS A 47 29.28 0.91 4.03
N HIS A 48 30.24 0.54 3.18
CA HIS A 48 31.54 0.02 3.62
C HIS A 48 32.63 1.10 3.56
N HIS A 49 33.23 1.45 4.70
CA HIS A 49 34.23 2.53 4.82
C HIS A 49 35.68 2.02 4.91
N LYS A 50 36.07 1.02 4.10
CA LYS A 50 37.41 0.39 4.16
C LYS A 50 38.61 1.32 3.90
N GLN A 51 38.39 2.60 3.60
CA GLN A 51 39.45 3.57 3.32
C GLN A 51 39.88 4.42 4.53
N HIS A 52 39.17 4.35 5.67
CA HIS A 52 39.51 5.11 6.89
C HIS A 52 39.44 4.25 8.17
N PRO A 53 40.57 3.66 8.63
CA PRO A 53 40.61 2.70 9.74
C PRO A 53 40.28 3.27 11.13
N HIS A 54 40.07 4.60 11.24
CA HIS A 54 39.78 5.28 12.51
C HIS A 54 38.37 5.87 12.61
N ASN A 55 37.51 5.64 11.61
CA ASN A 55 36.14 6.10 11.69
C ASN A 55 35.32 5.06 12.46
N ILE A 56 34.88 5.47 13.65
CA ILE A 56 33.65 5.04 14.34
C ILE A 56 32.70 4.37 13.33
N PHE A 57 32.32 3.12 13.60
CA PHE A 57 31.22 2.47 12.91
C PHE A 57 30.00 3.38 13.10
N GLU A 58 29.67 4.20 12.10
CA GLU A 58 28.40 4.91 12.09
C GLU A 58 27.34 3.81 11.95
N GLU A 59 26.73 3.44 13.07
CA GLU A 59 25.55 2.61 13.08
C GLU A 59 24.46 3.38 12.33
N PHE A 60 24.18 2.97 11.10
CA PHE A 60 23.03 3.49 10.39
C PHE A 60 21.76 3.08 11.13
N PRO A 61 20.74 3.95 11.17
CA PRO A 61 19.47 3.57 11.78
C PRO A 61 18.94 2.32 11.09
N GLN A 62 18.36 1.43 11.89
CA GLN A 62 17.58 0.34 11.34
C GLN A 62 16.37 0.91 10.60
N ILE A 63 16.21 0.52 9.34
CA ILE A 63 15.10 0.94 8.49
C ILE A 63 14.14 -0.24 8.32
N PRO A 64 12.82 -0.03 8.20
CA PRO A 64 11.93 -1.06 7.69
C PRO A 64 12.21 -1.34 6.21
N ALA A 65 11.56 -2.38 5.68
CA ALA A 65 11.42 -2.49 4.24
C ALA A 65 10.71 -1.23 3.70
N PHE A 66 11.13 -0.79 2.52
CA PHE A 66 10.78 0.51 1.96
C PHE A 66 10.31 0.37 0.51
N ASN A 67 9.76 1.46 -0.02
CA ASN A 67 9.41 1.58 -1.42
C ASN A 67 10.17 2.76 -2.07
N VAL A 68 10.33 2.70 -3.39
CA VAL A 68 10.92 3.77 -4.20
C VAL A 68 9.80 4.52 -4.92
N PRO A 69 9.66 5.84 -4.73
CA PRO A 69 8.63 6.63 -5.40
C PRO A 69 8.97 6.90 -6.86
N PHE A 70 7.96 6.95 -7.73
CA PHE A 70 8.16 7.17 -9.18
C PHE A 70 8.91 8.46 -9.51
N GLY A 71 8.70 9.53 -8.73
CA GLY A 71 9.39 10.82 -8.92
C GLY A 71 10.92 10.74 -8.81
N CYS A 72 11.49 9.65 -8.25
CA CYS A 72 12.92 9.41 -8.26
C CYS A 72 13.48 9.08 -9.65
N LEU A 73 12.64 8.60 -10.57
CA LEU A 73 13.03 8.23 -11.94
C LEU A 73 12.91 9.42 -12.91
N VAL A 74 12.07 10.41 -12.57
CA VAL A 74 11.73 11.54 -13.47
C VAL A 74 12.66 12.73 -13.19
N PRO A 75 13.51 13.17 -14.14
CA PRO A 75 14.34 14.37 -13.98
C PRO A 75 13.49 15.63 -13.75
N ALA A 76 13.93 16.52 -12.86
CA ALA A 76 13.18 17.75 -12.55
C ALA A 76 13.25 18.81 -13.67
N GLU A 77 14.35 18.83 -14.44
CA GLU A 77 14.66 19.90 -15.40
C GLU A 77 14.70 19.41 -16.87
N MET A 78 14.40 18.14 -17.12
CA MET A 78 14.47 17.54 -18.46
C MET A 78 13.24 16.69 -18.75
N ASP A 79 12.57 17.02 -19.84
CA ASP A 79 11.43 16.27 -20.37
C ASP A 79 11.88 15.08 -21.25
N GLY A 80 10.97 14.13 -21.48
CA GLY A 80 11.21 12.98 -22.35
C GLY A 80 12.19 11.92 -21.84
N LEU A 81 12.71 12.05 -20.61
CA LEU A 81 13.69 11.12 -20.03
C LEU A 81 13.15 10.43 -18.78
N LEU A 82 13.38 9.12 -18.69
CA LEU A 82 13.25 8.33 -17.47
C LEU A 82 14.62 7.75 -17.12
N VAL A 83 15.03 7.91 -15.86
CA VAL A 83 16.29 7.38 -15.34
C VAL A 83 15.99 6.11 -14.55
N ALA A 84 16.73 5.04 -14.83
CA ALA A 84 16.61 3.76 -14.15
C ALA A 84 17.91 3.36 -13.44
N GLU A 85 17.89 2.20 -12.78
CA GLU A 85 19.04 1.60 -12.08
C GLU A 85 19.61 2.53 -10.98
N LYS A 86 20.92 2.61 -10.80
CA LYS A 86 21.61 3.34 -9.71
C LYS A 86 21.59 4.85 -9.88
N SER A 87 21.16 5.33 -11.05
CA SER A 87 21.22 6.76 -11.38
C SER A 87 19.97 7.53 -10.92
N ILE A 88 18.99 6.86 -10.31
CA ILE A 88 17.78 7.49 -9.78
C ILE A 88 18.07 8.51 -8.67
N SER A 89 17.09 9.37 -8.39
CA SER A 89 17.25 10.46 -7.44
C SER A 89 17.11 10.00 -5.98
N VAL A 90 18.24 9.57 -5.41
CA VAL A 90 18.39 9.16 -4.02
C VAL A 90 19.60 9.85 -3.38
N THR A 91 19.67 9.93 -2.05
CA THR A 91 20.91 10.32 -1.36
C THR A 91 21.97 9.23 -1.50
N HIS A 92 23.24 9.59 -1.24
CA HIS A 92 24.31 8.59 -1.16
C HIS A 92 23.98 7.49 -0.14
N ILE A 93 23.39 7.87 1.00
CA ILE A 93 22.98 6.91 2.03
C ILE A 93 21.96 5.91 1.50
N VAL A 94 20.86 6.38 0.90
CA VAL A 94 19.80 5.51 0.38
C VAL A 94 20.26 4.69 -0.83
N ASN A 95 21.21 5.20 -1.61
CA ASN A 95 21.83 4.42 -2.69
C ASN A 95 22.44 3.10 -2.20
N GLY A 96 22.86 3.02 -0.93
CA GLY A 96 23.40 1.82 -0.30
C GLY A 96 22.46 0.61 -0.40
N CYS A 97 21.15 0.82 -0.28
CA CYS A 97 20.13 -0.23 -0.34
C CYS A 97 19.36 -0.26 -1.68
N THR A 98 19.13 0.88 -2.35
CA THR A 98 18.37 0.89 -3.62
C THR A 98 19.15 0.36 -4.84
N ARG A 99 20.49 0.33 -4.77
CA ARG A 99 21.34 -0.16 -5.88
C ARG A 99 21.36 -1.67 -6.05
N LEU A 100 20.73 -2.42 -5.16
CA LEU A 100 20.75 -3.88 -5.21
C LEU A 100 19.92 -4.42 -6.36
N GLN A 101 20.36 -5.55 -6.91
CA GLN A 101 19.78 -6.15 -8.10
C GLN A 101 18.24 -6.31 -8.02
N PRO A 102 17.65 -6.79 -6.91
CA PRO A 102 16.20 -6.91 -6.78
C PRO A 102 15.46 -5.58 -6.94
N VAL A 103 15.99 -4.49 -6.38
CA VAL A 103 15.37 -3.16 -6.44
C VAL A 103 15.53 -2.55 -7.83
N VAL A 104 16.73 -2.63 -8.43
CA VAL A 104 16.98 -2.06 -9.76
C VAL A 104 16.21 -2.79 -10.87
N MET A 105 15.93 -4.09 -10.73
CA MET A 105 15.08 -4.82 -11.68
C MET A 105 13.64 -4.29 -11.64
N GLN A 106 13.09 -4.05 -10.45
CA GLN A 106 11.76 -3.45 -10.29
C GLN A 106 11.72 -2.02 -10.84
N ILE A 107 12.75 -1.21 -10.57
CA ILE A 107 12.90 0.13 -11.15
C ILE A 107 12.89 0.07 -12.68
N GLY A 108 13.60 -0.90 -13.27
CA GLY A 108 13.61 -1.11 -14.72
C GLY A 108 12.23 -1.46 -15.28
N GLN A 109 11.51 -2.35 -14.60
CA GLN A 109 10.14 -2.72 -14.97
C GLN A 109 9.17 -1.52 -14.89
N ALA A 110 9.25 -0.74 -13.81
CA ALA A 110 8.47 0.48 -13.63
C ALA A 110 8.81 1.55 -14.68
N ALA A 111 10.08 1.76 -14.99
CA ALA A 111 10.50 2.69 -16.03
C ALA A 111 9.97 2.28 -17.41
N GLY A 112 10.03 0.97 -17.74
CA GLY A 112 9.49 0.44 -19.00
C GLY A 112 7.98 0.61 -19.11
N ALA A 113 7.23 0.27 -18.05
CA ALA A 113 5.78 0.46 -18.01
C ALA A 113 5.39 1.94 -18.14
N ALA A 114 6.08 2.84 -17.41
CA ALA A 114 5.86 4.27 -17.51
C ALA A 114 6.16 4.82 -18.91
N ALA A 115 7.25 4.37 -19.54
CA ALA A 115 7.59 4.75 -20.90
C ALA A 115 6.50 4.32 -21.91
N ALA A 116 5.96 3.10 -21.76
CA ALA A 116 4.86 2.61 -22.59
C ALA A 116 3.61 3.49 -22.45
N ILE A 117 3.23 3.84 -21.22
CA ILE A 117 2.11 4.77 -20.94
C ILE A 117 2.37 6.13 -21.60
N CYS A 118 3.58 6.68 -21.46
CA CYS A 118 3.95 7.97 -22.06
C CYS A 118 3.76 7.96 -23.58
N VAL A 119 4.24 6.91 -24.26
CA VAL A 119 4.14 6.79 -25.72
C VAL A 119 2.68 6.60 -26.16
N GLN A 120 1.91 5.75 -25.47
CA GLN A 120 0.52 5.48 -25.83
C GLN A 120 -0.39 6.70 -25.66
N GLN A 121 -0.16 7.49 -24.62
CA GLN A 121 -0.97 8.67 -24.32
C GLN A 121 -0.39 9.98 -24.87
N ASN A 122 0.80 9.92 -25.49
CA ASN A 122 1.55 11.09 -25.95
C ASN A 122 1.75 12.15 -24.84
N ILE A 123 2.21 11.69 -23.67
CA ILE A 123 2.46 12.53 -22.49
C ILE A 123 3.93 12.47 -22.06
N GLN A 124 4.35 13.48 -21.29
CA GLN A 124 5.67 13.51 -20.67
C GLN A 124 5.71 12.62 -19.43
N PRO A 125 6.89 12.07 -19.04
CA PRO A 125 7.04 11.25 -17.83
C PRO A 125 6.48 11.87 -16.55
N LYS A 126 6.63 13.18 -16.38
CA LYS A 126 6.09 13.94 -15.24
C LYS A 126 4.56 13.98 -15.15
N ASN A 127 3.87 13.63 -16.23
CA ASN A 127 2.41 13.64 -16.33
C ASN A 127 1.79 12.23 -16.26
N VAL A 128 2.60 11.18 -16.07
CA VAL A 128 2.09 9.80 -15.93
C VAL A 128 1.14 9.72 -14.75
N ASN A 129 -0.05 9.17 -14.98
CA ASN A 129 -0.96 8.85 -13.89
C ASN A 129 -0.37 7.71 -13.06
N ILE A 130 0.03 8.03 -11.84
CA ILE A 130 0.68 7.07 -10.95
C ILE A 130 -0.23 5.89 -10.58
N ARG A 131 -1.55 6.07 -10.46
CA ARG A 131 -2.47 4.95 -10.17
C ARG A 131 -2.59 4.00 -11.35
N GLU A 132 -2.55 4.52 -12.58
CA GLU A 132 -2.50 3.70 -13.79
C GLU A 132 -1.19 2.92 -13.90
N LEU A 133 -0.06 3.57 -13.63
CA LEU A 133 1.25 2.90 -13.59
C LEU A 133 1.28 1.81 -12.51
N GLN A 134 0.83 2.12 -11.29
CA GLN A 134 0.77 1.16 -10.20
C GLN A 134 -0.15 -0.01 -10.54
N GLN A 135 -1.31 0.23 -11.15
CA GLN A 135 -2.20 -0.85 -11.56
C GLN A 135 -1.53 -1.74 -12.63
N THR A 136 -0.85 -1.14 -13.61
CA THR A 136 -0.07 -1.88 -14.63
C THR A 136 0.99 -2.78 -13.98
N LEU A 137 1.67 -2.30 -12.94
CA LEU A 137 2.66 -3.07 -12.20
C LEU A 137 2.02 -4.18 -11.34
N LEU A 138 0.90 -3.90 -10.68
CA LEU A 138 0.14 -4.90 -9.91
C LEU A 138 -0.41 -6.03 -10.79
N ASP A 139 -0.85 -5.70 -12.01
CA ASP A 139 -1.31 -6.68 -12.99
C ASP A 139 -0.17 -7.57 -13.50
N ALA A 140 1.07 -7.06 -13.46
CA ALA A 140 2.29 -7.82 -13.71
C ALA A 140 2.83 -8.56 -12.47
N GLY A 141 2.12 -8.52 -11.33
CA GLY A 141 2.50 -9.20 -10.09
C GLY A 141 3.61 -8.50 -9.28
N CYS A 142 3.88 -7.21 -9.52
CA CYS A 142 4.88 -6.47 -8.76
C CYS A 142 4.39 -6.10 -7.36
N TRP A 143 5.26 -6.22 -6.36
CA TRP A 143 5.06 -5.57 -5.06
C TRP A 143 5.33 -4.07 -5.17
N LEU A 144 4.45 -3.27 -4.59
CA LEU A 144 4.57 -1.80 -4.52
C LEU A 144 4.63 -1.30 -3.07
N MET A 145 4.06 -2.08 -2.16
CA MET A 145 4.25 -2.04 -0.71
C MET A 145 5.06 -3.28 -0.29
N PRO A 146 6.05 -3.15 0.60
CA PRO A 146 6.95 -4.24 0.97
C PRO A 146 6.33 -5.23 1.97
N PHE A 147 5.10 -5.64 1.74
CA PHE A 147 4.39 -6.65 2.52
C PHE A 147 4.77 -8.04 2.00
N ALA A 148 5.97 -8.51 2.36
CA ALA A 148 6.54 -9.76 1.84
C ALA A 148 5.71 -11.02 2.15
N GLU A 149 4.85 -10.95 3.16
CA GLU A 149 3.96 -12.04 3.58
C GLU A 149 2.84 -12.34 2.57
N ILE A 150 2.54 -11.42 1.66
CA ILE A 150 1.43 -11.54 0.72
C ILE A 150 1.96 -11.89 -0.66
N SER A 151 1.63 -13.08 -1.14
CA SER A 151 2.06 -13.59 -2.45
C SER A 151 1.24 -12.98 -3.60
N PRO A 152 1.85 -12.66 -4.77
CA PRO A 152 1.14 -12.20 -5.96
C PRO A 152 0.06 -13.16 -6.47
N ASN A 153 0.11 -14.43 -6.07
CA ASN A 153 -0.89 -15.44 -6.43
C ASN A 153 -2.14 -15.43 -5.52
N GLU A 154 -2.10 -14.70 -4.40
CA GLU A 154 -3.23 -14.59 -3.48
C GLU A 154 -4.29 -13.62 -4.02
N LYS A 155 -5.56 -13.95 -3.81
CA LYS A 155 -6.69 -13.13 -4.28
C LYS A 155 -6.71 -11.73 -3.64
N SER A 156 -6.16 -11.60 -2.44
CA SER A 156 -6.08 -10.36 -1.69
C SER A 156 -4.88 -9.49 -2.06
N PHE A 157 -3.92 -10.02 -2.84
CA PHE A 157 -2.65 -9.35 -3.13
C PHE A 157 -2.83 -7.92 -3.60
N GLN A 158 -3.51 -7.74 -4.74
CA GLN A 158 -3.66 -6.40 -5.30
C GLN A 158 -4.47 -5.47 -4.38
N ALA A 159 -5.49 -6.00 -3.70
CA ALA A 159 -6.31 -5.22 -2.77
C ALA A 159 -5.46 -4.69 -1.61
N ILE A 160 -4.68 -5.56 -0.96
CA ILE A 160 -3.78 -5.16 0.14
C ILE A 160 -2.73 -4.14 -0.34
N GLN A 161 -2.15 -4.36 -1.52
CA GLN A 161 -1.18 -3.43 -2.11
C GLN A 161 -1.79 -2.04 -2.35
N ARG A 162 -2.98 -1.96 -2.97
CA ARG A 162 -3.70 -0.69 -3.20
C ARG A 162 -4.06 0.02 -1.90
N ILE A 163 -4.59 -0.72 -0.93
CA ILE A 163 -4.96 -0.19 0.40
C ILE A 163 -3.74 0.38 1.13
N GLY A 164 -2.59 -0.32 1.06
CA GLY A 164 -1.32 0.16 1.59
C GLY A 164 -0.82 1.43 0.91
N LEU A 165 -0.87 1.48 -0.43
CA LEU A 165 -0.50 2.66 -1.24
C LEU A 165 -1.43 3.87 -1.04
N CYS A 166 -2.62 3.68 -0.49
CA CYS A 166 -3.49 4.80 -0.08
C CYS A 166 -3.24 5.25 1.36
N GLY A 167 -2.53 4.43 2.15
CA GLY A 167 -2.30 4.65 3.57
C GLY A 167 -3.56 4.47 4.41
N TRP A 168 -4.56 3.76 3.88
CA TRP A 168 -5.78 3.44 4.61
C TRP A 168 -5.47 2.45 5.72
N MET A 169 -4.71 1.41 5.39
CA MET A 169 -4.12 0.48 6.37
C MET A 169 -2.61 0.47 6.21
N THR A 170 -1.90 0.57 7.33
CA THR A 170 -0.43 0.58 7.38
C THR A 170 0.07 -0.77 7.91
N GLY A 171 1.24 -1.19 7.45
CA GLY A 171 1.99 -2.30 8.05
C GLY A 171 2.79 -1.89 9.28
N PHE A 172 3.32 -2.88 9.98
CA PHE A 172 4.10 -2.74 11.21
C PHE A 172 5.60 -2.88 10.90
N PRO A 173 6.41 -1.83 11.12
CA PRO A 173 7.87 -1.90 10.96
C PRO A 173 8.48 -2.94 11.89
N LEU A 174 9.24 -3.88 11.34
CA LEU A 174 9.99 -4.90 12.08
C LEU A 174 11.38 -5.05 11.46
N PRO A 175 12.31 -4.10 11.74
CA PRO A 175 13.69 -4.25 11.31
C PRO A 175 14.34 -5.43 12.03
N SER A 176 14.84 -6.41 11.28
CA SER A 176 15.46 -7.62 11.84
C SER A 176 16.71 -8.01 11.05
N GLY A 177 17.88 -7.66 11.60
CA GLY A 177 19.16 -8.03 11.01
C GLY A 177 19.35 -7.50 9.57
N TRP A 178 19.51 -8.42 8.61
CA TRP A 178 19.72 -8.10 7.19
C TRP A 178 18.46 -8.21 6.33
N GLU A 179 17.32 -8.51 6.95
CA GLU A 179 16.03 -8.66 6.29
C GLU A 179 15.03 -7.77 7.01
N ASN A 180 14.98 -6.49 6.60
CA ASN A 180 14.02 -5.58 7.20
C ASN A 180 12.63 -5.93 6.70
N GLN A 181 11.65 -5.86 7.60
CA GLN A 181 10.28 -6.20 7.27
C GLN A 181 9.35 -5.02 7.55
N LEU A 182 8.30 -4.96 6.74
CA LEU A 182 7.11 -4.17 6.99
C LEU A 182 5.94 -5.14 6.92
N ARG A 183 5.46 -5.60 8.07
CA ARG A 183 4.47 -6.69 8.13
C ARG A 183 3.05 -6.17 7.99
N PHE A 184 2.24 -6.81 7.15
CA PHE A 184 0.83 -6.45 7.04
C PHE A 184 -0.02 -7.18 8.09
N ASP A 185 0.39 -8.37 8.52
CA ASP A 185 -0.34 -9.27 9.41
C ASP A 185 -1.78 -9.57 8.91
N PRO A 186 -1.95 -10.27 7.77
CA PRO A 186 -3.26 -10.48 7.12
C PRO A 186 -4.30 -11.14 8.05
N GLU A 187 -3.88 -12.12 8.86
CA GLU A 187 -4.74 -12.90 9.76
C GLU A 187 -5.15 -12.16 11.04
N LYS A 188 -4.48 -11.05 11.38
CA LYS A 188 -4.74 -10.33 12.63
C LYS A 188 -6.14 -9.71 12.58
N PRO A 189 -6.99 -9.91 13.61
CA PRO A 189 -8.30 -9.25 13.69
C PRO A 189 -8.18 -7.73 13.73
N VAL A 190 -9.10 -7.04 13.07
CA VAL A 190 -9.20 -5.58 13.11
C VAL A 190 -9.98 -5.15 14.37
N SER A 191 -9.39 -4.31 15.21
CA SER A 191 -10.12 -3.73 16.35
C SER A 191 -11.14 -2.69 15.89
N LEU A 192 -12.17 -2.41 16.69
CA LEU A 192 -13.13 -1.35 16.35
C LEU A 192 -12.44 0.02 16.25
N ALA A 193 -11.42 0.28 17.06
CA ALA A 193 -10.62 1.50 16.99
C ALA A 193 -9.83 1.62 15.67
N ASP A 194 -9.17 0.54 15.24
CA ASP A 194 -8.43 0.52 13.96
C ASP A 194 -9.38 0.68 12.76
N ALA A 195 -10.57 0.09 12.84
CA ALA A 195 -11.61 0.25 11.83
C ALA A 195 -12.08 1.71 11.76
N ALA A 196 -12.32 2.37 12.90
CA ALA A 196 -12.68 3.78 12.95
C ALA A 196 -11.60 4.68 12.35
N GLU A 197 -10.33 4.45 12.71
CA GLU A 197 -9.20 5.20 12.16
C GLU A 197 -9.14 5.03 10.63
N THR A 198 -9.24 3.80 10.15
CA THR A 198 -9.20 3.49 8.71
C THR A 198 -10.35 4.17 7.97
N LEU A 199 -11.58 4.01 8.45
CA LEU A 199 -12.76 4.61 7.82
C LEU A 199 -12.70 6.15 7.84
N SER A 200 -12.10 6.77 8.87
CA SER A 200 -11.91 8.23 8.91
C SER A 200 -11.00 8.80 7.83
N LYS A 201 -10.15 7.94 7.23
CA LYS A 201 -9.31 8.33 6.08
C LYS A 201 -10.08 8.30 4.75
N ILE A 202 -11.21 7.58 4.71
CA ILE A 202 -11.98 7.25 3.51
C ILE A 202 -13.24 8.10 3.41
N ILE A 203 -13.98 8.22 4.51
CA ILE A 203 -15.31 8.84 4.55
C ILE A 203 -15.30 10.08 5.45
N ASP A 204 -16.12 11.06 5.12
CA ASP A 204 -16.18 12.31 5.89
C ASP A 204 -16.66 12.06 7.34
N ARG A 205 -16.24 12.97 8.24
CA ARG A 205 -16.54 12.87 9.67
C ARG A 205 -18.04 12.85 9.97
N PHE A 206 -18.84 13.55 9.17
CA PHE A 206 -20.30 13.59 9.37
C PHE A 206 -20.91 12.22 9.12
N ARG A 207 -20.57 11.57 8.00
CA ARG A 207 -21.01 10.21 7.68
C ARG A 207 -20.57 9.19 8.72
N LEU A 208 -19.34 9.31 9.24
CA LEU A 208 -18.88 8.44 10.34
C LEU A 208 -19.76 8.53 11.59
N THR A 209 -20.20 9.73 11.96
CA THR A 209 -21.04 9.93 13.15
C THR A 209 -22.48 9.44 12.98
N GLN A 210 -22.91 9.17 11.73
CA GLN A 210 -24.24 8.65 11.42
C GLN A 210 -24.30 7.12 11.41
N LEU A 211 -23.16 6.43 11.57
CA LEU A 211 -23.14 4.97 11.64
C LEU A 211 -23.91 4.49 12.87
N SER A 212 -24.74 3.45 12.70
CA SER A 212 -25.47 2.85 13.82
C SER A 212 -24.58 2.03 14.76
N ILE A 213 -23.37 1.70 14.29
CA ILE A 213 -22.39 0.90 15.01
C ILE A 213 -21.35 1.82 15.67
N GLU A 214 -21.16 1.64 16.97
CA GLU A 214 -20.13 2.36 17.72
C GLU A 214 -18.75 1.71 17.54
N LEU A 215 -17.79 2.49 17.03
CA LEU A 215 -16.42 2.04 16.72
C LEU A 215 -15.36 2.64 17.68
N LYS A 216 -15.51 2.44 18.99
CA LYS A 216 -14.64 3.11 19.98
C LYS A 216 -13.73 2.20 20.80
N SER A 217 -13.96 0.88 20.82
CA SER A 217 -13.19 -0.02 21.68
C SER A 217 -11.97 -0.62 20.98
N PRO A 218 -10.75 -0.48 21.55
CA PRO A 218 -9.57 -1.18 21.04
C PRO A 218 -9.54 -2.67 21.42
N HIS A 219 -10.39 -3.12 22.35
CA HIS A 219 -10.39 -4.51 22.85
C HIS A 219 -11.38 -5.42 22.12
N PHE A 220 -12.36 -4.84 21.43
CA PHE A 220 -13.32 -5.60 20.62
C PHE A 220 -12.91 -5.57 19.16
N SER A 221 -13.10 -6.70 18.48
CA SER A 221 -12.86 -6.81 17.05
C SER A 221 -14.10 -6.43 16.26
N LEU A 222 -13.89 -5.86 15.09
CA LEU A 222 -14.93 -5.66 14.09
C LEU A 222 -15.44 -7.03 13.61
N SER A 223 -16.74 -7.30 13.72
CA SER A 223 -17.32 -8.55 13.23
C SER A 223 -17.74 -8.45 11.76
N ARG A 224 -17.91 -9.59 11.08
CA ARG A 224 -18.35 -9.63 9.68
C ARG A 224 -19.69 -8.95 9.45
N GLY A 225 -20.64 -9.14 10.38
CA GLY A 225 -21.92 -8.47 10.35
C GLY A 225 -21.83 -6.96 10.60
N MET A 226 -20.88 -6.52 11.45
CA MET A 226 -20.66 -5.09 11.70
C MET A 226 -20.12 -4.37 10.46
N ILE A 227 -19.09 -4.92 9.80
CA ILE A 227 -18.60 -4.31 8.56
C ILE A 227 -19.67 -4.32 7.46
N ALA A 228 -20.49 -5.36 7.43
CA ALA A 228 -21.58 -5.43 6.48
C ALA A 228 -22.58 -4.28 6.64
N GLN A 229 -23.00 -4.04 7.89
CA GLN A 229 -23.88 -2.93 8.25
C GLN A 229 -23.25 -1.57 7.91
N ILE A 230 -21.97 -1.37 8.22
CA ILE A 230 -21.25 -0.11 7.91
C ILE A 230 -21.27 0.18 6.40
N VAL A 231 -20.97 -0.82 5.57
CA VAL A 231 -20.98 -0.64 4.11
C VAL A 231 -22.38 -0.35 3.60
N TRP A 232 -23.40 -1.05 4.08
CA TRP A 232 -24.78 -0.82 3.69
C TRP A 232 -25.26 0.60 4.05
N GLU A 233 -24.91 1.07 5.24
CA GLU A 233 -25.18 2.45 5.68
C GLU A 233 -24.46 3.48 4.84
N PHE A 234 -23.16 3.25 4.57
CA PHE A 234 -22.37 4.13 3.74
C PHE A 234 -22.95 4.28 2.32
N LEU A 235 -23.49 3.19 1.76
CA LEU A 235 -24.14 3.15 0.46
C LEU A 235 -25.61 3.57 0.49
N GLY A 236 -26.04 4.24 1.56
CA GLY A 236 -27.35 4.88 1.66
C GLY A 236 -28.51 3.93 1.95
N GLN A 237 -28.24 2.78 2.59
CA GLN A 237 -29.25 1.81 3.04
C GLN A 237 -30.21 1.39 1.92
N THR A 238 -29.67 1.15 0.72
CA THR A 238 -30.52 0.86 -0.44
C THR A 238 -31.41 -0.35 -0.12
N PRO A 239 -32.73 -0.29 -0.40
CA PRO A 239 -33.63 -1.40 -0.13
C PRO A 239 -33.19 -2.67 -0.84
N VAL A 240 -33.27 -3.79 -0.12
CA VAL A 240 -32.90 -5.13 -0.60
C VAL A 240 -34.17 -5.94 -0.78
N ARG A 241 -34.19 -6.87 -1.74
CA ARG A 241 -35.28 -7.84 -1.80
C ARG A 241 -35.10 -8.82 -0.65
N LEU A 242 -35.91 -8.66 0.40
CA LEU A 242 -35.91 -9.55 1.56
C LEU A 242 -36.67 -10.83 1.23
N GLN A 243 -36.14 -11.66 0.33
CA GLN A 243 -36.72 -12.97 0.01
C GLN A 243 -35.62 -14.00 -0.19
N ASN A 244 -35.67 -15.09 0.60
CA ASN A 244 -34.73 -16.21 0.60
C ASN A 244 -33.32 -15.82 1.06
N ALA A 245 -32.98 -16.15 2.30
CA ALA A 245 -31.64 -15.93 2.84
C ALA A 245 -30.57 -16.64 2.00
N ILE A 246 -29.51 -15.90 1.65
CA ILE A 246 -28.35 -16.44 0.92
C ILE A 246 -27.53 -17.39 1.80
N PHE A 247 -27.52 -17.15 3.12
CA PHE A 247 -26.73 -17.90 4.09
C PHE A 247 -27.60 -18.56 5.14
N ASP A 248 -27.25 -19.80 5.49
CA ASP A 248 -27.99 -20.62 6.45
C ASP A 248 -27.93 -20.04 7.87
N ASP A 249 -26.81 -19.41 8.24
CA ASP A 249 -26.58 -18.81 9.55
C ASP A 249 -27.00 -17.34 9.67
N VAL A 250 -27.60 -16.78 8.61
CA VAL A 250 -28.15 -15.42 8.58
C VAL A 250 -29.62 -15.47 8.15
N PRO A 251 -30.53 -15.98 9.01
CA PRO A 251 -31.95 -16.02 8.69
C PRO A 251 -32.53 -14.60 8.58
N GLU A 252 -33.70 -14.44 7.94
CA GLU A 252 -34.33 -13.13 7.67
C GLU A 252 -34.52 -12.24 8.93
N LYS A 253 -34.67 -12.88 10.10
CA LYS A 253 -34.80 -12.21 11.40
C LYS A 253 -33.48 -11.74 12.02
N HIS A 254 -32.33 -12.09 11.44
CA HIS A 254 -31.02 -11.75 11.97
C HIS A 254 -30.78 -10.24 11.86
N ARG A 255 -30.18 -9.62 12.88
CA ARG A 255 -30.04 -8.14 12.95
C ARG A 255 -29.29 -7.52 11.77
N PHE A 256 -28.36 -8.28 11.18
CA PHE A 256 -27.55 -7.86 10.03
C PHE A 256 -28.06 -8.40 8.69
N PHE A 257 -29.22 -9.07 8.68
CA PHE A 257 -29.74 -9.72 7.48
C PHE A 257 -29.83 -8.77 6.26
N PRO A 258 -30.44 -7.57 6.36
CA PRO A 258 -30.53 -6.69 5.20
C PRO A 258 -29.16 -6.27 4.66
N ALA A 259 -28.22 -5.94 5.55
CA ALA A 259 -26.88 -5.50 5.16
C ALA A 259 -26.07 -6.62 4.49
N ILE A 260 -26.13 -7.83 5.04
CA ILE A 260 -25.45 -9.00 4.49
C ILE A 260 -26.04 -9.37 3.13
N GLN A 261 -27.38 -9.41 3.01
CA GLN A 261 -28.06 -9.65 1.75
C GLN A 261 -27.67 -8.61 0.69
N PHE A 262 -27.67 -7.32 1.04
CA PHE A 262 -27.28 -6.22 0.15
C PHE A 262 -25.88 -6.42 -0.45
N LEU A 263 -24.90 -6.78 0.40
CA LEU A 263 -23.52 -6.93 -0.04
C LEU A 263 -23.36 -8.03 -1.07
N PHE A 264 -23.93 -9.20 -0.78
CA PHE A 264 -23.82 -10.35 -1.67
C PHE A 264 -24.56 -10.15 -2.98
N GLU A 265 -25.76 -9.58 -2.96
CA GLU A 265 -26.52 -9.27 -4.18
C GLU A 265 -25.79 -8.27 -5.09
N ARG A 266 -24.95 -7.40 -4.50
CA ARG A 266 -24.13 -6.43 -5.22
C ARG A 266 -22.73 -6.97 -5.60
N GLY A 267 -22.43 -8.21 -5.26
CA GLY A 267 -21.12 -8.82 -5.50
C GLY A 267 -20.02 -8.35 -4.55
N PHE A 268 -20.35 -7.54 -3.53
CA PHE A 268 -19.44 -7.21 -2.44
C PHE A 268 -19.27 -8.46 -1.56
N GLY A 269 -18.23 -9.25 -1.83
CA GLY A 269 -17.95 -10.46 -1.05
C GLY A 269 -17.65 -11.70 -1.87
N VAL A 270 -17.75 -11.65 -3.21
CA VAL A 270 -17.47 -12.80 -4.09
C VAL A 270 -16.07 -13.41 -3.90
N ASN A 271 -15.10 -12.61 -3.45
CA ASN A 271 -13.74 -13.06 -3.15
C ASN A 271 -13.45 -13.16 -1.64
N TRP A 272 -14.42 -12.83 -0.79
CA TRP A 272 -14.28 -12.78 0.67
C TRP A 272 -14.94 -13.98 1.37
N VAL A 273 -16.21 -14.26 1.06
CA VAL A 273 -17.02 -15.30 1.70
C VAL A 273 -17.93 -15.94 0.64
N GLN A 274 -18.23 -17.22 0.78
CA GLN A 274 -19.10 -17.98 -0.13
C GLN A 274 -20.14 -18.75 0.68
N PRO A 275 -21.35 -18.99 0.14
CA PRO A 275 -22.36 -19.83 0.79
C PRO A 275 -21.82 -21.23 1.12
N PRO A 276 -22.31 -21.90 2.19
CA PRO A 276 -23.59 -21.61 2.86
C PRO A 276 -23.52 -20.75 4.13
N LEU A 277 -22.33 -20.44 4.67
CA LEU A 277 -22.19 -19.73 5.95
C LEU A 277 -21.49 -18.37 5.80
N PHE A 278 -22.05 -17.34 6.44
CA PHE A 278 -21.46 -16.01 6.49
C PHE A 278 -20.60 -15.80 7.75
N ALA A 279 -20.97 -16.39 8.88
CA ALA A 279 -20.42 -16.21 10.21
C ALA A 279 -20.43 -14.74 10.69
N PRO A 280 -21.63 -14.15 10.93
CA PRO A 280 -21.77 -12.71 11.20
C PRO A 280 -21.05 -12.21 12.46
N ASP A 281 -20.82 -13.07 13.45
CA ASP A 281 -20.13 -12.73 14.70
C ASP A 281 -18.63 -13.01 14.64
N LYS A 282 -18.12 -13.63 13.57
CA LYS A 282 -16.68 -13.87 13.41
C LYS A 282 -15.93 -12.53 13.29
N PRO A 283 -14.78 -12.36 13.97
CA PRO A 283 -13.89 -11.23 13.73
C PRO A 283 -13.42 -11.15 12.28
N VAL A 284 -13.35 -9.94 11.75
CA VAL A 284 -12.81 -9.64 10.42
C VAL A 284 -11.29 -9.54 10.52
N SER A 285 -10.58 -10.30 9.69
CA SER A 285 -9.12 -10.18 9.58
C SER A 285 -8.71 -8.91 8.82
N ARG A 286 -7.45 -8.50 8.92
CA ARG A 286 -6.94 -7.34 8.16
C ARG A 286 -7.00 -7.56 6.66
N GLU A 287 -6.76 -8.78 6.20
CA GLU A 287 -6.92 -9.18 4.80
C GLU A 287 -8.38 -9.00 4.35
N GLU A 288 -9.33 -9.58 5.08
CA GLU A 288 -10.75 -9.49 4.76
C GLU A 288 -11.22 -8.03 4.73
N PHE A 289 -10.77 -7.23 5.70
CA PHE A 289 -11.09 -5.81 5.75
C PHE A 289 -10.52 -5.05 4.55
N ALA A 290 -9.26 -5.30 4.17
CA ALA A 290 -8.64 -4.68 2.99
C ALA A 290 -9.40 -5.03 1.70
N MET A 291 -9.83 -6.28 1.53
CA MET A 291 -10.60 -6.71 0.36
C MET A 291 -11.97 -6.03 0.28
N ILE A 292 -12.67 -5.90 1.42
CA ILE A 292 -13.95 -5.17 1.47
C ILE A 292 -13.73 -3.71 1.12
N LEU A 293 -12.72 -3.07 1.72
CA LEU A 293 -12.43 -1.66 1.46
C LEU A 293 -12.09 -1.40 -0.01
N ASP A 294 -11.26 -2.26 -0.59
CA ASP A 294 -10.84 -2.16 -1.99
C ASP A 294 -12.03 -2.30 -2.95
N THR A 295 -12.90 -3.28 -2.70
CA THR A 295 -14.07 -3.54 -3.56
C THR A 295 -15.12 -2.43 -3.43
N VAL A 296 -15.38 -1.94 -2.22
CA VAL A 296 -16.47 -0.99 -1.93
C VAL A 296 -16.07 0.45 -2.26
N PHE A 297 -14.88 0.87 -1.86
CA PHE A 297 -14.46 2.27 -1.92
C PHE A 297 -13.49 2.57 -3.06
N GLN A 298 -13.02 1.55 -3.78
CA GLN A 298 -12.20 1.69 -4.99
C GLN A 298 -11.03 2.68 -4.80
N PRO A 299 -10.03 2.35 -3.96
CA PRO A 299 -8.99 3.28 -3.52
C PRO A 299 -8.26 4.02 -4.65
N PHE A 300 -8.07 3.37 -5.79
CA PHE A 300 -7.38 3.94 -6.95
C PHE A 300 -8.25 4.87 -7.80
N ALA A 301 -9.57 4.90 -7.59
CA ALA A 301 -10.45 5.91 -8.18
C ALA A 301 -10.28 7.31 -7.55
N ILE A 302 -9.67 7.38 -6.35
CA ILE A 302 -9.43 8.63 -5.63
C ILE A 302 -8.01 9.13 -5.94
N PRO A 303 -7.84 10.33 -6.53
CA PRO A 303 -6.53 10.91 -6.82
C PRO A 303 -5.68 11.05 -5.55
N ILE A 304 -4.36 10.86 -5.65
CA ILE A 304 -3.44 10.90 -4.49
C ILE A 304 -3.55 12.22 -3.71
N GLY A 305 -3.69 13.36 -4.40
CA GLY A 305 -3.84 14.67 -3.76
C GLY A 305 -5.16 14.90 -3.01
N GLN A 306 -6.19 14.07 -3.26
CA GLN A 306 -7.50 14.15 -2.60
C GLN A 306 -7.64 13.20 -1.41
N GLN A 307 -6.70 12.26 -1.22
CA GLN A 307 -6.70 11.37 -0.05
C GLN A 307 -6.21 12.14 1.18
N SER A 308 -7.03 12.16 2.24
CA SER A 308 -6.79 12.95 3.45
C SER A 308 -5.34 12.82 3.98
N HIS A 309 -4.72 13.97 4.25
CA HIS A 309 -3.37 14.07 4.79
C HIS A 309 -3.44 14.15 6.31
N SER A 310 -3.59 13.01 7.00
CA SER A 310 -3.53 12.98 8.46
C SER A 310 -2.11 12.94 9.03
N PHE A 311 -1.05 12.90 8.20
CA PHE A 311 0.32 12.63 8.64
C PHE A 311 1.26 13.85 8.73
N ASN A 312 0.81 15.06 8.36
CA ASN A 312 1.61 16.27 8.57
C ASN A 312 1.39 16.86 9.97
N LYS A 313 1.97 16.21 10.99
CA LYS A 313 2.33 16.85 12.26
C LYS A 313 3.77 16.51 12.59
N GLY A 314 4.74 17.18 11.96
CA GLY A 314 6.15 16.97 12.29
C GLY A 314 7.16 17.76 11.46
N ARG A 315 7.32 19.04 11.81
CA ARG A 315 8.50 19.92 11.67
C ARG A 315 9.21 20.06 10.30
N SER A 316 9.10 21.29 9.80
CA SER A 316 10.11 22.03 9.02
C SER A 316 11.54 21.87 9.56
#